data_AF-A0A5R1NVQ7-F1
#
_entry.id   AF-A0A5R1NVQ7-F1
#
_cell.length_a   1.000
_cell.length_b   1.000
_cell.length_c   1.000
_cell.angle_alpha   90.00
_cell.angle_beta   90.00
_cell.angle_gamma   90.00
#
_symmetry.space_group_name_H-M   'P 1'
#
loop_
_entity.id
_entity.type
_entity.pdbx_description
1 polymer ?
#
loop_
_entity_poly.entity_id
_entity_poly.type
_entity_poly.pdbx_seq_one_letter_code
_entity_poly.pdbx_strand_id
1 'polypeptide(L)'
;MTRRRNLLDRWTERVMDLDSPAYGDERERAVSMESSAFGLTAGLYVGLLAALVASLFGLILLPVVLLVVTVVPSVAALWYASRRNVNLQKLAENAGARSTMVGIMIYGVAMVLTFAAMTYTVLTGEPMLPTPSLEVTPGEGFLGGMAQGAVIGGMIGGLAAIVGGVRSFRRVSRRRTGQDR
;
A
#
# COMPACT_ATOMS: atom_id res chain seq x y z
N MET A 1 10.36 -12.99 31.94
CA MET A 1 9.17 -12.15 32.14
C MET A 1 8.08 -12.60 31.17
N THR A 2 7.00 -13.16 31.69
CA THR A 2 5.90 -13.82 30.95
C THR A 2 4.97 -12.79 30.31
N ARG A 3 5.22 -12.43 29.04
CA ARG A 3 4.33 -11.55 28.27
C ARG A 3 3.04 -12.31 27.97
N ARG A 4 1.89 -11.83 28.47
CA ARG A 4 0.56 -12.37 28.11
C ARG A 4 0.41 -12.33 26.59
N ARG A 5 0.28 -13.50 25.96
CA ARG A 5 0.03 -13.66 24.51
C ARG A 5 -1.30 -13.00 24.14
N ASN A 6 -1.24 -11.82 23.54
CA ASN A 6 -2.42 -11.09 23.08
C ASN A 6 -3.03 -11.80 21.86
N LEU A 7 -4.35 -11.69 21.68
CA LEU A 7 -5.06 -12.32 20.55
C LEU A 7 -4.49 -11.90 19.19
N LEU A 8 -4.07 -10.64 19.07
CA LEU A 8 -3.45 -10.11 17.85
C LEU A 8 -2.13 -10.82 17.51
N ASP A 9 -1.31 -11.16 18.49
CA ASP A 9 -0.04 -11.88 18.22
C ASP A 9 -0.31 -13.27 17.64
N ARG A 10 -1.31 -13.97 18.19
CA ARG A 10 -1.74 -15.28 17.67
C ARG A 10 -2.33 -15.20 16.26
N TRP A 11 -3.06 -14.13 15.96
CA TRP A 11 -3.56 -13.90 14.60
C TRP A 11 -2.44 -13.58 13.63
N THR A 12 -1.49 -12.73 14.00
CA THR A 12 -0.33 -12.41 13.15
C THR A 12 0.52 -13.64 12.89
N GLU A 13 0.81 -14.46 13.91
CA GLU A 13 1.54 -15.73 13.75
C GLU A 13 0.81 -16.67 12.79
N ARG A 14 -0.53 -16.77 12.90
CA ARG A 14 -1.34 -17.63 12.04
C ARG A 14 -1.44 -17.15 10.59
N VAL A 15 -1.41 -15.83 10.36
CA VAL A 15 -1.50 -15.24 9.01
C VAL A 15 -0.13 -15.20 8.33
N MET A 16 0.96 -14.97 9.08
CA MET A 16 2.28 -14.75 8.50
C MET A 16 3.15 -16.01 8.34
N ASP A 17 2.79 -17.14 8.98
CA ASP A 17 3.48 -18.45 8.88
C ASP A 17 5.02 -18.33 8.89
N LEU A 18 5.52 -17.64 9.91
CA LEU A 18 6.92 -17.22 10.00
C LEU A 18 7.91 -18.37 10.21
N ASP A 19 7.41 -19.55 10.60
CA ASP A 19 8.19 -20.78 10.78
C ASP A 19 8.32 -21.58 9.47
N SER A 20 7.83 -21.03 8.35
CA SER A 20 7.95 -21.65 7.03
C SER A 20 9.42 -21.77 6.59
N PRO A 21 9.83 -22.91 5.99
CA PRO A 21 11.17 -23.10 5.43
C PRO A 21 11.59 -22.02 4.41
N ALA A 22 10.62 -21.28 3.86
CA ALA A 22 10.86 -20.15 2.96
C ALA A 22 11.66 -18.99 3.61
N TYR A 23 11.72 -18.92 4.93
CA TYR A 23 12.53 -17.92 5.65
C TYR A 23 13.90 -18.44 6.10
N GLY A 24 14.24 -19.70 5.77
CA GLY A 24 15.48 -20.37 6.21
C GLY A 24 16.73 -19.95 5.43
N ASP A 25 16.61 -19.54 4.17
CA ASP A 25 17.73 -19.00 3.39
C ASP A 25 17.85 -17.49 3.59
N GLU A 26 19.01 -17.05 4.09
CA GLU A 26 19.33 -15.64 4.31
C GLU A 26 19.25 -14.81 3.03
N ARG A 27 19.62 -15.39 1.87
CA ARG A 27 19.59 -14.70 0.58
C ARG A 27 18.16 -14.48 0.10
N GLU A 28 17.31 -15.50 0.17
CA GLU A 28 15.90 -15.38 -0.23
C GLU A 28 15.16 -14.38 0.67
N ARG A 29 15.47 -14.39 1.97
CA ARG A 29 14.94 -13.43 2.93
C ARG A 29 15.35 -11.99 2.63
N ALA A 30 16.61 -11.75 2.25
CA ALA A 30 17.08 -10.41 1.87
C ALA A 30 16.35 -9.87 0.64
N VAL A 31 16.22 -10.67 -0.41
CA VAL A 31 15.51 -10.27 -1.64
C VAL A 31 14.01 -10.05 -1.38
N SER A 32 13.40 -10.90 -0.54
CA SER A 32 12.00 -10.73 -0.14
C SER A 32 11.78 -9.43 0.64
N MET A 33 12.71 -9.08 1.54
CA MET A 33 12.66 -7.84 2.29
C MET A 33 12.86 -6.61 1.41
N GLU A 34 13.80 -6.64 0.47
CA GLU A 34 14.07 -5.56 -0.47
C GLU A 34 12.87 -5.30 -1.41
N SER A 35 12.32 -6.37 -2.00
CA SER A 35 11.12 -6.25 -2.87
C SER A 35 9.89 -5.76 -2.12
N SER A 36 9.70 -6.20 -0.87
CA SER A 36 8.61 -5.70 -0.02
C SER A 36 8.80 -4.23 0.34
N ALA A 37 10.04 -3.81 0.65
CA ALA A 37 10.36 -2.41 0.93
C ALA A 37 10.12 -1.52 -0.30
N PHE A 38 10.52 -1.98 -1.48
CA PHE A 38 10.22 -1.30 -2.74
C PHE A 38 8.71 -1.17 -2.98
N GLY A 39 7.96 -2.27 -2.81
CA GLY A 39 6.50 -2.27 -2.98
C GLY A 39 5.78 -1.33 -2.02
N LEU A 40 6.17 -1.32 -0.74
CA LEU A 40 5.63 -0.39 0.25
C LEU A 40 5.96 1.07 -0.06
N THR A 41 7.18 1.34 -0.54
CA THR A 41 7.61 2.70 -0.91
C THR A 41 6.87 3.20 -2.15
N ALA A 42 6.74 2.35 -3.18
CA ALA A 42 5.96 2.66 -4.38
C ALA A 42 4.48 2.89 -4.05
N GLY A 43 3.89 2.02 -3.22
CA GLY A 43 2.52 2.18 -2.74
C GLY A 43 2.31 3.48 -1.97
N LEU A 44 3.28 3.88 -1.15
CA LEU A 44 3.26 5.15 -0.42
C LEU A 44 3.20 6.34 -1.40
N TYR A 45 4.06 6.38 -2.41
CA TYR A 45 4.08 7.49 -3.37
C TYR A 45 2.82 7.53 -4.25
N VAL A 46 2.32 6.37 -4.68
CA VAL A 46 1.06 6.30 -5.43
C VAL A 46 -0.11 6.79 -4.58
N GLY A 47 -0.18 6.39 -3.30
CA GLY A 47 -1.21 6.84 -2.37
C GLY A 47 -1.18 8.35 -2.10
N LEU A 48 0.02 8.92 -1.91
CA LEU A 48 0.20 10.37 -1.78
C LEU A 48 -0.24 11.13 -3.03
N LEU A 49 0.17 10.66 -4.21
CA LEU A 49 -0.20 11.27 -5.48
C LEU A 49 -1.72 11.21 -5.69
N ALA A 50 -2.35 10.06 -5.41
CA ALA A 50 -3.79 9.89 -5.54
C ALA A 50 -4.56 10.81 -4.58
N ALA A 51 -4.09 10.96 -3.34
CA ALA A 51 -4.70 11.88 -2.38
C ALA A 51 -4.62 13.34 -2.85
N LEU A 52 -3.45 13.76 -3.34
CA LEU A 52 -3.26 15.09 -3.90
C LEU A 52 -4.21 15.33 -5.09
N VAL A 53 -4.24 14.42 -6.07
CA VAL A 53 -5.12 14.53 -7.24
C VAL A 53 -6.59 14.60 -6.83
N ALA A 54 -7.03 13.74 -5.91
CA ALA A 54 -8.41 13.77 -5.41
C ALA A 54 -8.76 15.11 -4.73
N SER A 55 -7.80 15.71 -4.01
CA SER A 55 -8.01 17.00 -3.34
C SER A 55 -8.16 18.16 -4.31
N LEU A 56 -7.50 18.11 -5.47
CA LEU A 56 -7.60 19.15 -6.50
C LEU A 56 -9.01 19.21 -7.12
N PHE A 57 -9.69 18.07 -7.22
CA PHE A 57 -11.08 17.98 -7.65
C PHE A 57 -12.09 18.31 -6.52
N GLY A 58 -11.64 18.76 -5.35
CA GLY A 58 -12.50 19.12 -4.23
C GLY A 58 -13.23 17.94 -3.57
N LEU A 59 -12.79 16.70 -3.81
CA LEU A 59 -13.26 15.55 -3.05
C LEU A 59 -12.61 15.63 -1.67
N ILE A 60 -13.28 16.15 -0.64
CA ILE A 60 -12.62 16.40 0.66
C ILE A 60 -12.38 15.10 1.44
N LEU A 61 -13.34 14.16 1.41
CA LEU A 61 -13.25 12.92 2.20
C LEU A 61 -12.27 11.91 1.60
N LEU A 62 -12.20 11.83 0.26
CA LEU A 62 -11.41 10.80 -0.45
C LEU A 62 -9.89 10.91 -0.19
N PRO A 63 -9.24 12.08 -0.27
CA PRO A 63 -7.84 12.29 0.11
C PRO A 63 -7.56 11.85 1.55
N VAL A 64 -8.46 12.14 2.48
CA VAL A 64 -8.28 11.74 3.89
C VAL A 64 -8.24 10.21 4.00
N VAL A 65 -9.19 9.53 3.36
CA VAL A 65 -9.22 8.06 3.35
C VAL A 65 -7.98 7.49 2.68
N LEU A 66 -7.56 8.04 1.53
CA LEU A 66 -6.37 7.60 0.82
C LEU A 66 -5.10 7.78 1.66
N LEU A 67 -4.93 8.93 2.32
CA LEU A 67 -3.80 9.19 3.20
C LEU A 67 -3.77 8.21 4.38
N VAL A 68 -4.92 7.95 5.01
CA VAL A 68 -5.03 6.97 6.10
C VAL A 68 -4.60 5.59 5.62
N VAL A 69 -5.17 5.09 4.53
CA VAL A 69 -4.85 3.77 3.97
C VAL A 69 -3.37 3.67 3.57
N THR A 70 -2.79 4.76 3.05
CA THR A 70 -1.38 4.83 2.67
C THR A 70 -0.44 4.67 3.87
N VAL A 71 -0.81 5.20 5.03
CA VAL A 71 0.02 5.18 6.25
C VAL A 71 -0.14 3.88 7.06
N VAL A 72 -1.26 3.17 6.89
CA VAL A 72 -1.58 1.93 7.64
C VAL A 72 -0.47 0.87 7.58
N PRO A 73 0.10 0.51 6.41
CA PRO A 73 1.17 -0.49 6.35
C PRO A 73 2.43 -0.09 7.13
N SER A 74 2.81 1.20 7.07
CA SER A 74 3.96 1.73 7.80
C SER A 74 3.74 1.70 9.31
N VAL A 75 2.54 2.06 9.78
CA VAL A 75 2.18 1.97 11.20
C VAL A 75 2.14 0.52 11.67
N ALA A 76 1.60 -0.40 10.86
CA ALA A 76 1.60 -1.82 11.17
C ALA A 76 3.02 -2.39 11.28
N ALA A 77 3.92 -2.01 10.37
CA ALA A 77 5.33 -2.41 10.40
C ALA A 77 6.05 -1.87 11.65
N LEU A 78 5.83 -0.59 11.99
CA LEU A 78 6.39 0.04 13.21
C LEU A 78 5.90 -0.66 14.47
N TRP A 79 4.59 -0.88 14.57
CA TRP A 79 3.97 -1.58 15.69
C TRP A 79 4.55 -2.99 15.86
N TYR A 80 4.66 -3.74 14.76
CA TYR A 80 5.18 -5.10 14.79
C TYR A 80 6.67 -5.17 15.17
N ALA A 81 7.50 -4.28 14.61
CA ALA A 81 8.92 -4.19 14.96
C ALA A 81 9.13 -3.79 16.43
N SER A 82 8.34 -2.82 16.91
CA SER A 82 8.41 -2.37 18.32
C SER A 82 8.06 -3.50 19.30
N ARG A 83 7.12 -4.38 18.94
CA ARG A 83 6.79 -5.56 19.77
C ARG A 83 7.94 -6.54 19.90
N ARG A 84 8.85 -6.57 18.92
CA ARG A 84 10.06 -7.41 18.92
C ARG A 84 11.30 -6.70 19.42
N ASN A 85 11.14 -5.54 20.04
CA ASN A 85 12.23 -4.70 20.55
C ASN A 85 13.22 -4.27 19.46
N VAL A 86 12.80 -4.25 18.19
CA VAL A 86 13.59 -3.71 17.09
C VAL A 86 13.31 -2.21 17.01
N ASN A 87 14.34 -1.41 17.27
CA ASN A 87 14.24 0.04 17.21
C ASN A 87 14.50 0.53 15.77
N LEU A 88 13.43 0.73 15.01
CA LEU A 88 13.49 1.20 13.63
C LEU A 88 14.04 2.63 13.50
N GLN A 89 13.90 3.48 14.53
CA GLN A 89 14.48 4.83 14.51
C GLN A 89 16.01 4.77 14.53
N LYS A 90 16.60 3.91 15.36
CA LYS A 90 18.06 3.69 15.33
C LYS A 90 18.54 3.10 14.01
N LEU A 91 17.74 2.26 13.36
CA LEU A 91 18.06 1.78 12.02
C LEU A 91 17.99 2.93 10.99
N ALA A 92 17.01 3.82 11.09
CA ALA A 92 16.87 4.97 10.20
C ALA A 92 17.96 6.04 10.41
N GLU A 93 18.50 6.17 11.63
CA GLU A 93 19.66 7.03 11.95
C GLU A 93 20.94 6.50 11.28
N ASN A 94 21.08 5.18 11.20
CA ASN A 94 22.21 4.52 10.53
C ASN A 94 22.01 4.43 9.01
N ALA A 95 20.77 4.47 8.53
CA ALA A 95 20.45 4.61 7.12
C ALA A 95 20.82 6.04 6.67
N GLY A 96 21.55 6.16 5.56
CA GLY A 96 22.14 7.44 5.14
C GLY A 96 21.15 8.61 5.20
N ALA A 97 21.48 9.64 5.99
CA ALA A 97 20.61 10.76 6.33
C ALA A 97 19.92 11.41 5.11
N ARG A 98 20.59 11.41 3.96
CA ARG A 98 20.07 11.96 2.70
C ARG A 98 18.84 11.20 2.18
N SER A 99 18.81 9.87 2.29
CA SER A 99 17.68 9.05 1.82
C SER A 99 16.45 9.28 2.70
N THR A 100 16.64 9.23 4.02
CA THR A 100 15.59 9.51 5.02
C THR A 100 15.03 10.92 4.86
N MET A 101 15.90 11.91 4.67
CA MET A 101 15.51 13.31 4.46
C MET A 101 14.71 13.51 3.16
N VAL A 102 15.08 12.87 2.05
CA VAL A 102 14.32 12.93 0.79
C VAL A 102 12.92 12.35 0.98
N GLY A 103 12.80 11.19 1.66
CA GLY A 103 11.49 10.59 1.94
C GLY A 103 10.59 11.49 2.78
N ILE A 104 11.15 12.11 3.84
CA ILE A 104 10.42 13.08 4.68
C ILE A 104 9.99 14.30 3.86
N MET A 105 10.86 14.82 3.00
CA MET A 105 10.58 16.00 2.19
C MET A 105 9.46 15.73 1.18
N ILE A 106 9.51 14.61 0.45
CA ILE A 106 8.46 14.21 -0.49
C ILE A 106 7.12 14.05 0.22
N TYR A 107 7.11 13.33 1.34
CA TYR A 107 5.89 13.15 2.13
C TYR A 107 5.32 14.48 2.65
N GLY A 108 6.17 15.33 3.23
CA GLY A 108 5.79 16.62 3.78
C GLY A 108 5.24 17.56 2.70
N VAL A 109 5.92 17.68 1.56
CA VAL A 109 5.46 18.50 0.44
C VAL A 109 4.12 17.99 -0.09
N ALA A 110 3.97 16.69 -0.32
CA ALA A 110 2.71 16.10 -0.79
C ALA A 110 1.56 16.33 0.19
N MET A 111 1.79 16.17 1.50
CA MET A 111 0.79 16.48 2.53
C MET A 111 0.39 17.94 2.53
N VAL A 112 1.36 18.86 2.52
CA VAL A 112 1.10 20.30 2.54
C VAL A 112 0.28 20.71 1.31
N LEU A 113 0.65 20.24 0.13
CA LEU A 113 -0.10 20.53 -1.10
C LEU A 113 -1.52 19.96 -1.06
N THR A 114 -1.69 18.74 -0.56
CA THR A 114 -3.01 18.10 -0.44
C THR A 114 -3.91 18.90 0.50
N PHE A 115 -3.42 19.26 1.69
CA PHE A 115 -4.20 20.07 2.63
C PHE A 115 -4.41 21.49 2.15
N ALA A 116 -3.46 22.09 1.42
CA ALA A 116 -3.65 23.40 0.82
C ALA A 116 -4.79 23.38 -0.20
N ALA A 117 -4.85 22.37 -1.08
CA ALA A 117 -5.95 22.20 -2.04
C ALA A 117 -7.31 21.97 -1.35
N MET A 118 -7.34 21.15 -0.30
CA MET A 118 -8.54 20.96 0.52
C MET A 118 -8.98 22.26 1.19
N THR A 119 -8.05 22.99 1.78
CA THR A 119 -8.32 24.27 2.47
C THR A 119 -8.85 25.31 1.49
N TYR A 120 -8.26 25.40 0.30
CA TYR A 120 -8.77 26.25 -0.77
C TYR A 120 -10.25 25.95 -1.05
N THR A 121 -10.57 24.68 -1.32
CA THR A 121 -11.95 24.25 -1.62
C THR A 121 -12.93 24.58 -0.49
N VAL A 122 -12.50 24.40 0.77
CA VAL A 122 -13.32 24.72 1.95
C VAL A 122 -13.58 26.22 2.09
N LEU A 123 -12.60 27.06 1.74
CA LEU A 123 -12.70 28.52 1.89
C LEU A 123 -13.42 29.20 0.71
N THR A 124 -13.19 28.74 -0.52
CA THR A 124 -13.80 29.34 -1.72
C THR A 124 -15.16 28.74 -2.04
N GLY A 125 -15.45 27.53 -1.55
CA GLY A 125 -16.63 26.76 -1.93
C GLY A 125 -16.52 26.14 -3.33
N GLU A 126 -15.41 26.34 -4.04
CA GLU A 126 -15.17 25.82 -5.38
C GLU A 126 -13.86 25.02 -5.45
N PRO A 127 -13.85 23.86 -6.14
CA PRO A 127 -12.64 23.06 -6.29
C PRO A 127 -11.60 23.78 -7.17
N MET A 128 -10.31 23.44 -7.00
CA MET A 128 -9.24 24.02 -7.83
C MET A 128 -9.32 23.57 -9.30
N LEU A 129 -9.76 22.33 -9.53
CA LEU A 129 -10.05 21.79 -10.85
C LEU A 129 -11.55 21.48 -10.94
N PRO A 130 -12.17 21.71 -12.12
CA PRO A 130 -13.57 21.34 -12.33
C PRO A 130 -13.78 19.88 -11.98
N THR A 131 -14.71 19.61 -11.08
CA THR A 131 -15.09 18.25 -10.74
C THR A 131 -15.63 17.59 -12.01
N PRO A 132 -15.02 16.51 -12.51
CA PRO A 132 -15.58 15.81 -13.66
C PRO A 132 -16.95 15.28 -13.24
N SER A 133 -18.01 15.74 -13.91
CA SER A 133 -19.33 15.14 -13.77
C SER A 133 -19.23 13.71 -14.29
N LEU A 134 -19.17 12.74 -13.38
CA LEU A 134 -19.27 11.33 -13.71
C LEU A 134 -20.74 10.99 -13.99
N GLU A 135 -21.37 11.68 -14.93
CA GLU A 135 -22.55 11.13 -15.59
C GLU A 135 -22.04 10.00 -16.49
N VAL A 136 -21.91 8.82 -15.89
CA VAL A 136 -21.55 7.60 -16.59
C VAL A 136 -22.79 7.12 -17.32
N THR A 137 -23.12 7.77 -18.43
CA THR A 137 -24.02 7.18 -19.42
C THR A 137 -23.22 6.09 -20.14
N PRO A 138 -23.60 4.80 -20.02
CA PRO A 138 -22.85 3.73 -20.66
C PRO A 138 -22.73 3.97 -22.17
N GLY A 139 -21.50 4.09 -22.67
CA GLY A 139 -21.22 4.28 -24.09
C GLY A 139 -21.09 5.73 -24.59
N GLU A 140 -21.26 6.75 -23.75
CA GLU A 140 -21.09 8.15 -24.16
C GLU A 140 -19.88 8.82 -23.48
N GLY A 141 -19.05 9.47 -24.29
CA GLY A 141 -17.92 10.29 -23.84
C GLY A 141 -16.66 9.53 -23.43
N PHE A 142 -15.51 10.19 -23.59
CA PHE A 142 -14.19 9.64 -23.23
C PHE A 142 -14.09 9.26 -21.74
N LEU A 143 -14.63 10.10 -20.86
CA LEU A 143 -14.60 9.86 -19.40
C LEU A 143 -15.51 8.70 -18.97
N GLY A 144 -16.69 8.55 -19.58
CA GLY A 144 -17.58 7.40 -19.34
C GLY A 144 -16.94 6.09 -19.78
N GLY A 145 -16.30 6.08 -20.95
CA GLY A 145 -15.52 4.94 -21.44
C GLY A 145 -14.32 4.60 -20.55
N MET A 146 -13.59 5.61 -20.04
CA MET A 146 -12.50 5.41 -19.08
C MET A 146 -13.00 4.84 -17.74
N ALA A 147 -14.09 5.36 -17.19
CA ALA A 147 -14.65 4.88 -15.93
C ALA A 147 -15.11 3.42 -16.05
N GLN A 148 -15.84 3.10 -17.13
CA GLN A 148 -16.27 1.73 -17.42
C GLN A 148 -15.07 0.79 -17.63
N GLY A 149 -14.06 1.24 -18.38
CA GLY A 149 -12.82 0.50 -18.60
C GLY A 149 -12.04 0.26 -17.31
N ALA A 150 -11.97 1.23 -16.40
CA ALA A 150 -11.31 1.09 -15.11
C ALA A 150 -12.02 0.07 -14.21
N VAL A 151 -13.35 0.08 -14.16
CA VAL A 151 -14.15 -0.88 -13.38
C VAL A 151 -13.98 -2.29 -13.93
N ILE A 152 -14.16 -2.48 -15.24
CA ILE A 152 -14.04 -3.80 -15.89
C ILE A 152 -12.60 -4.31 -15.81
N GLY A 153 -11.62 -3.45 -16.13
CA GLY A 153 -10.20 -3.76 -16.06
C GLY A 153 -9.77 -4.12 -14.64
N GLY A 154 -10.26 -3.38 -13.63
CA GLY A 154 -10.03 -3.69 -12.22
C GLY A 154 -10.57 -5.06 -11.81
N MET A 155 -11.80 -5.40 -12.23
CA MET A 155 -12.37 -6.72 -11.97
C MET A 155 -11.57 -7.85 -12.63
N ILE A 156 -11.24 -7.71 -13.92
CA ILE A 156 -10.48 -8.72 -14.67
C ILE A 156 -9.08 -8.89 -14.09
N GLY A 157 -8.39 -7.78 -13.81
CA GLY A 157 -7.06 -7.78 -13.20
C GLY A 157 -7.06 -8.42 -11.82
N GLY A 158 -8.05 -8.09 -10.98
CA GLY A 158 -8.23 -8.71 -9.65
C GLY A 158 -8.46 -10.21 -9.73
N LEU A 159 -9.36 -10.67 -10.61
CA LEU A 159 -9.60 -12.10 -10.83
C LEU A 159 -8.35 -12.81 -11.37
N ALA A 160 -7.64 -12.21 -12.31
CA ALA A 160 -6.40 -12.77 -12.85
C ALA A 160 -5.31 -12.92 -11.77
N ALA A 161 -5.18 -11.94 -10.87
CA ALA A 161 -4.25 -12.01 -9.74
C ALA A 161 -4.60 -13.16 -8.79
N ILE A 162 -5.88 -13.31 -8.42
CA ILE A 162 -6.36 -14.41 -7.57
C ILE A 162 -6.09 -15.76 -8.24
N VAL A 163 -6.51 -15.93 -9.48
CA VAL A 163 -6.37 -17.18 -10.22
C VAL A 163 -4.91 -17.52 -10.47
N GLY A 164 -4.09 -16.54 -10.83
CA GLY A 164 -2.65 -16.68 -11.00
C GLY A 164 -1.96 -17.11 -9.70
N GLY A 165 -2.32 -16.47 -8.59
CA GLY A 165 -1.89 -16.85 -7.25
C GLY A 165 -2.22 -18.31 -6.95
N VAL A 166 -3.49 -18.69 -7.03
CA VAL A 166 -3.94 -20.07 -6.74
C VAL A 166 -3.29 -21.11 -7.67
N ARG A 167 -3.14 -20.80 -8.96
CA ARG A 167 -2.50 -21.71 -9.93
C ARG A 167 -1.01 -21.86 -9.67
N SER A 168 -0.31 -20.79 -9.29
CA SER A 168 1.11 -20.85 -8.95
C SER A 168 1.35 -21.76 -7.75
N PHE A 169 0.56 -21.62 -6.68
CA PHE A 169 0.59 -22.50 -5.51
C PHE A 169 0.33 -23.96 -5.91
N ARG A 170 -0.72 -24.22 -6.69
CA ARG A 170 -1.04 -25.59 -7.13
C ARG A 170 0.04 -26.23 -8.01
N ARG A 171 0.74 -25.45 -8.84
CA ARG A 171 1.84 -25.95 -9.68
C ARG A 171 3.05 -26.34 -8.84
N VAL A 172 3.39 -25.55 -7.82
CA VAL A 172 4.49 -25.85 -6.89
C VAL A 172 4.18 -27.11 -6.08
N SER A 173 2.94 -27.27 -5.57
CA SER A 173 2.54 -28.47 -4.85
C SER A 173 2.63 -29.73 -5.70
N ARG A 174 2.24 -29.69 -6.98
CA ARG A 174 2.31 -30.84 -7.89
C ARG A 174 3.74 -31.26 -8.24
N ARG A 175 4.69 -30.33 -8.29
CA ARG A 175 6.10 -30.63 -8.56
C ARG A 175 6.76 -31.38 -7.41
N ARG A 176 6.42 -31.03 -6.16
CA ARG A 176 6.93 -31.74 -4.96
C ARG A 176 6.46 -33.19 -4.91
N THR A 177 5.21 -33.48 -5.26
CA THR A 177 4.67 -34.85 -5.24
C THR A 177 5.22 -35.76 -6.35
N GLY A 178 5.80 -35.18 -7.41
CA GLY A 178 6.42 -35.94 -8.51
C GLY A 178 7.90 -36.24 -8.31
N GLN A 179 8.54 -35.68 -7.28
CA GLN A 179 9.97 -35.85 -7.01
C GLN A 179 10.25 -36.85 -5.87
N ASP A 180 9.20 -37.34 -5.19
CA ASP A 180 9.23 -38.39 -4.16
C ASP A 180 8.84 -39.79 -4.71
N ARG A 181 8.97 -40.01 -6.02
CA ARG A 181 8.81 -41.32 -6.69
C ARG A 181 10.03 -41.61 -7.55
#